data_AF-A0A086JG59-F1
#
_entry.id   AF-A0A086JG59-F1
#
_cell.length_a   1.000
_cell.length_b   1.000
_cell.length_c   1.000
_cell.angle_alpha   90.00
_cell.angle_beta   90.00
_cell.angle_gamma   90.00
#
_symmetry.space_group_name_H-M   'P 1'
#
loop_
_entity.id
_entity.type
_entity.pdbx_description
1 polymer ?
#
loop_
_entity_poly.entity_id
_entity_poly.type
_entity_poly.pdbx_seq_one_letter_code
_entity_poly.pdbx_strand_id
1 'polypeptide(L)'
;MRGNAYTYFQPADLTEFPAEYAVTLQSKSLFVTYYQGGCSPSSAAYEKVIRLCAAFGARCYSWPGSFEEAEKRFADVSSLLADKEKTLRAYEQYFLSEISILLEPVDADCEGRRRRRPLIEAWRRFCVKEKAVYATLNFFEASDVTIRADCWFPAQDEAKLRVVLAEQSARSHASAFLLLHPPTSSPSPPTFFRLPPFLEPFQQLVDTYGVPRYKEANPAVFACVFFPFLFGVMYGDVGHGFLLVLIAAALFYVKANNRVLRMKGELIDMLLEGRHMILLLGLFATYAGVIYNDVLSLGIDLFGTRWQVSSPTFEEGEVAFPAASSASRPATFHEREGEKLEPMAEGFPYPVGFDPAWKGAVNELLMFNSFKMKFSVI
;
A
#
# COMPACT_ATOMS: atom_id res chain seq x y z
N MET A 1 54.34 4.88 28.60
CA MET A 1 55.67 5.54 28.58
C MET A 1 56.04 6.24 29.90
N ARG A 2 55.39 5.94 31.05
CA ARG A 2 55.75 6.50 32.39
C ARG A 2 56.04 8.02 32.41
N GLY A 3 55.27 8.83 31.67
CA GLY A 3 55.44 10.29 31.59
C GLY A 3 56.43 10.83 30.55
N ASN A 4 57.21 9.96 29.89
CA ASN A 4 58.30 10.37 28.96
C ASN A 4 57.86 10.41 27.48
N ALA A 5 56.59 10.70 27.21
CA ALA A 5 56.08 10.83 25.84
C ALA A 5 55.24 12.09 25.71
N TYR A 6 55.51 12.88 24.68
CA TYR A 6 54.76 14.09 24.36
C TYR A 6 53.80 13.77 23.22
N THR A 7 52.50 13.95 23.42
CA THR A 7 51.49 13.72 22.37
C THR A 7 50.78 15.01 22.06
N TYR A 8 50.73 15.36 20.78
CA TYR A 8 49.98 16.48 20.25
C TYR A 8 48.75 15.95 19.52
N PHE A 9 47.58 16.54 19.78
CA PHE A 9 46.31 16.20 19.14
C PHE A 9 45.80 17.39 18.36
N GLN A 10 45.38 17.15 17.12
CA GLN A 10 44.72 18.13 16.27
C GLN A 10 43.41 17.51 15.74
N PRO A 11 42.25 18.16 15.91
CA PRO A 11 41.03 17.71 15.23
C PRO A 11 41.27 17.78 13.72
N ALA A 12 40.81 16.77 12.96
CA ALA A 12 40.92 16.83 11.51
C ALA A 12 40.09 18.02 11.00
N ASP A 13 40.73 18.96 10.30
CA ASP A 13 40.01 20.04 9.62
C ASP A 13 39.43 19.46 8.32
N LEU A 14 38.11 19.55 8.17
CA LEU A 14 37.34 18.81 7.15
C LEU A 14 36.92 19.67 5.97
N THR A 15 37.32 20.94 5.99
CA THR A 15 36.88 21.96 5.05
C THR A 15 37.37 21.71 3.62
N GLU A 16 38.47 20.97 3.44
CA GLU A 16 39.06 20.67 2.13
C GLU A 16 38.68 19.29 1.56
N PHE A 17 37.96 18.45 2.31
CA PHE A 17 37.60 17.10 1.87
C PHE A 17 36.22 17.06 1.18
N PRO A 18 36.01 16.21 0.16
CA PRO A 18 34.71 16.03 -0.46
C PRO A 18 33.64 15.63 0.57
N ALA A 19 32.40 16.12 0.40
CA ALA A 19 31.31 15.98 1.37
C ALA A 19 31.01 14.53 1.78
N GLU A 20 31.20 13.56 0.88
CA GLU A 20 31.02 12.13 1.15
C GLU A 20 32.04 11.58 2.17
N TYR A 21 33.28 12.08 2.14
CA TYR A 21 34.32 11.70 3.08
C TYR A 21 34.23 12.47 4.40
N ALA A 22 33.72 13.71 4.35
CA ALA A 22 33.57 14.57 5.53
C ALA A 22 32.73 13.89 6.64
N VAL A 23 31.65 13.18 6.31
CA VAL A 23 30.80 12.48 7.30
C VAL A 23 31.58 11.41 8.08
N THR A 24 32.46 10.67 7.41
CA THR A 24 33.29 9.63 8.06
C THR A 24 34.49 10.17 8.83
N LEU A 25 34.87 11.43 8.57
CA LEU A 25 36.03 12.09 9.13
C LEU A 25 35.65 13.06 10.27
N GLN A 26 34.37 13.44 10.42
CA GLN A 26 33.81 14.28 11.50
C GLN A 26 34.16 13.84 12.93
N SER A 27 34.47 12.55 13.13
CA SER A 27 34.82 12.00 14.43
C SER A 27 36.29 11.58 14.57
N LYS A 28 37.17 11.97 13.64
CA LYS A 28 38.58 11.55 13.66
C LYS A 28 39.50 12.70 14.06
N SER A 29 40.47 12.40 14.91
CA SER A 29 41.54 13.31 15.31
C SER A 29 42.88 12.79 14.78
N LEU A 30 43.73 13.73 14.37
CA LEU A 30 45.12 13.49 14.07
C LEU A 30 45.91 13.60 15.38
N PHE A 31 46.86 12.70 15.60
CA PHE A 31 47.75 12.79 16.74
C PHE A 31 49.17 12.42 16.36
N VAL A 32 50.13 13.08 17.01
CA VAL A 32 51.56 12.85 16.84
C VAL A 32 52.17 12.63 18.22
N THR A 33 52.83 11.49 18.41
CA THR A 33 53.48 11.12 19.68
C THR A 33 54.99 11.08 19.52
N TYR A 34 55.69 11.94 20.26
CA TYR A 34 57.14 11.99 20.36
C TYR A 34 57.61 11.22 21.59
N TYR A 35 58.57 10.30 21.40
CA TYR A 35 59.20 9.52 22.46
C TYR A 35 60.61 9.08 22.05
N GLN A 36 61.48 8.81 23.03
CA GLN A 36 62.85 8.36 22.76
C GLN A 36 62.85 6.98 22.10
N GLY A 37 63.60 6.86 20.99
CA GLY A 37 63.64 5.64 20.18
C GLY A 37 62.43 5.46 19.26
N GLY A 38 61.64 6.52 19.00
CA GLY A 38 60.50 6.49 18.08
C GLY A 38 60.86 6.48 16.60
N CYS A 39 62.07 6.92 16.23
CA CYS A 39 62.51 6.93 14.83
C CYS A 39 63.09 5.59 14.34
N SER A 40 63.40 4.65 15.25
CA SER A 40 63.99 3.36 14.88
C SER A 40 62.94 2.25 14.91
N PRO A 41 62.62 1.61 13.76
CA PRO A 41 61.66 0.51 13.71
C PRO A 41 62.13 -0.73 14.49
N SER A 42 63.42 -0.82 14.83
CA SER A 42 64.00 -1.87 15.69
C SER A 42 63.80 -1.65 17.19
N SER A 43 63.22 -0.51 17.60
CA SER A 43 62.99 -0.19 19.01
C SER A 43 61.78 -0.96 19.55
N ALA A 44 61.95 -1.67 20.67
CA ALA A 44 60.86 -2.34 21.38
C ALA A 44 59.75 -1.37 21.83
N ALA A 45 60.07 -0.08 21.99
CA ALA A 45 59.09 0.95 22.31
C ALA A 45 58.20 1.30 21.11
N TYR A 46 58.78 1.36 19.91
CA TYR A 46 58.06 1.65 18.66
C TYR A 46 57.06 0.55 18.31
N GLU A 47 57.48 -0.72 18.42
CA GLU A 47 56.60 -1.85 18.15
C GLU A 47 55.40 -1.91 19.12
N LYS A 48 55.61 -1.60 20.41
CA LYS A 48 54.54 -1.53 21.40
C LYS A 48 53.52 -0.42 21.08
N VAL A 49 53.99 0.75 20.64
CA VAL A 49 53.09 1.86 20.26
C VAL A 49 52.28 1.51 19.02
N ILE A 50 52.90 0.92 17.98
CA ILE A 50 52.16 0.51 16.78
C ILE A 50 51.11 -0.55 17.09
N ARG A 51 51.42 -1.56 17.91
CA ARG A 51 50.43 -2.57 18.32
C ARG A 51 49.29 -1.95 19.10
N LEU A 52 49.56 -0.95 19.95
CA LEU A 52 48.53 -0.21 20.68
C LEU A 52 47.64 0.59 19.71
N CYS A 53 48.24 1.32 18.76
CA CYS A 53 47.51 2.06 17.73
C CYS A 53 46.64 1.12 16.87
N ALA A 54 47.17 -0.04 16.48
CA ALA A 54 46.41 -1.06 15.75
C ALA A 54 45.24 -1.63 16.56
N ALA A 55 45.43 -1.86 17.87
CA ALA A 55 44.37 -2.33 18.76
C ALA A 55 43.20 -1.33 18.90
N PHE A 56 43.50 -0.02 18.82
CA PHE A 56 42.49 1.04 18.80
C PHE A 56 42.01 1.42 17.38
N GLY A 57 42.40 0.67 16.35
CA GLY A 57 42.00 0.93 14.97
C GLY A 57 42.58 2.21 14.35
N ALA A 58 43.63 2.77 14.95
CA ALA A 58 44.33 3.95 14.42
C ALA A 58 45.19 3.57 13.21
N ARG A 59 45.12 4.37 12.14
CA ARG A 59 45.96 4.22 10.95
C ARG A 59 47.23 5.05 11.12
N CYS A 60 48.37 4.38 11.23
CA CYS A 60 49.67 5.04 11.36
C CYS A 60 50.32 5.24 9.99
N TYR A 61 50.91 6.42 9.78
CA TYR A 61 51.70 6.74 8.59
C TYR A 61 53.14 7.04 8.99
N SER A 62 54.10 6.69 8.13
CA SER A 62 55.49 7.09 8.34
C SER A 62 55.62 8.61 8.13
N TRP A 63 56.10 9.35 9.12
CA TRP A 63 56.35 10.79 8.99
C TRP A 63 57.81 11.04 8.53
N PRO A 64 58.06 11.96 7.58
CA PRO A 64 59.40 12.30 7.10
C PRO A 64 60.27 12.94 8.18
N GLY A 65 61.58 12.74 8.10
CA GLY A 65 62.54 13.23 9.11
C GLY A 65 62.98 14.68 8.87
N SER A 66 62.90 15.15 7.62
CA SER A 66 63.26 16.51 7.21
C SER A 66 62.11 17.22 6.51
N PHE A 67 62.16 18.55 6.48
CA PHE A 67 61.17 19.39 5.79
C PHE A 67 61.19 19.15 4.28
N GLU A 68 62.37 19.01 3.67
CA GLU A 68 62.52 18.75 2.23
C GLU A 68 61.94 17.39 1.80
N GLU A 69 62.09 16.36 2.63
CA GLU A 69 61.46 15.05 2.39
C GLU A 69 59.93 15.12 2.52
N ALA A 70 59.42 15.97 3.42
CA ALA A 70 57.99 16.18 3.58
C ALA A 70 57.37 16.87 2.36
N GLU A 71 58.01 17.91 1.83
CA GLU A 71 57.56 18.59 0.62
C GLU A 71 57.57 17.66 -0.60
N LYS A 72 58.64 16.87 -0.79
CA LYS A 72 58.70 15.86 -1.86
C LYS A 72 57.57 14.85 -1.75
N ARG A 73 57.36 14.29 -0.55
CA ARG A 73 56.29 13.30 -0.33
C ARG A 73 54.91 13.90 -0.53
N PHE A 74 54.69 15.16 -0.15
CA PHE A 74 53.44 15.86 -0.40
C PHE A 74 53.18 16.03 -1.91
N ALA A 75 54.21 16.41 -2.68
CA ALA A 75 54.13 16.48 -4.14
C ALA A 75 53.85 15.10 -4.79
N ASP A 76 54.50 14.04 -4.31
CA ASP A 76 54.28 12.68 -4.81
C ASP A 76 52.87 12.16 -4.48
N VAL A 77 52.37 12.41 -3.27
CA VAL A 77 51.02 11.97 -2.86
C VAL A 77 49.94 12.77 -3.59
N SER A 78 50.13 14.07 -3.77
CA SER A 78 49.17 14.91 -4.51
C SER A 78 49.10 14.55 -5.99
N SER A 79 50.24 14.28 -6.63
CA SER A 79 50.26 13.79 -8.02
C SER A 79 49.61 12.40 -8.16
N LEU A 80 49.91 11.48 -7.25
CA LEU A 80 49.26 10.17 -7.20
C LEU A 80 47.75 10.30 -7.00
N LEU A 81 47.31 11.21 -6.13
CA LEU A 81 45.89 11.45 -5.88
C LEU A 81 45.19 11.97 -7.14
N ALA A 82 45.80 12.90 -7.86
CA ALA A 82 45.29 13.41 -9.13
C ALA A 82 45.15 12.31 -10.20
N ASP A 83 46.14 11.43 -10.31
CA ASP A 83 46.11 10.28 -11.23
C ASP A 83 45.02 9.26 -10.85
N LYS A 84 44.88 8.98 -9.55
CA LYS A 84 43.83 8.09 -9.04
C LYS A 84 42.44 8.67 -9.27
N GLU A 85 42.25 9.95 -9.05
CA GLU A 85 40.98 10.64 -9.30
C GLU A 85 40.63 10.63 -10.79
N LYS A 86 41.60 10.88 -11.67
CA LYS A 86 41.41 10.77 -13.11
C LYS A 86 41.01 9.35 -13.54
N THR A 87 41.68 8.34 -12.97
CA THR A 87 41.39 6.93 -13.24
C THR A 87 39.98 6.56 -12.76
N LEU A 88 39.58 7.04 -11.58
CA LEU A 88 38.26 6.82 -11.01
C LEU A 88 37.17 7.42 -11.90
N ARG A 89 37.32 8.67 -12.33
CA ARG A 89 36.37 9.33 -13.24
C ARG A 89 36.26 8.60 -14.57
N ALA A 90 37.37 8.12 -15.13
CA ALA A 90 37.36 7.35 -16.37
C ALA A 90 36.60 6.01 -16.20
N TYR A 91 36.79 5.34 -15.06
CA TYR A 91 36.06 4.12 -14.72
C TYR A 91 34.56 4.39 -14.53
N GLU A 92 34.17 5.44 -13.81
CA GLU A 92 32.75 5.82 -13.65
C GLU A 92 32.08 6.08 -15.00
N GLN A 93 32.76 6.80 -15.90
CA GLN A 93 32.26 7.05 -17.25
C GLN A 93 32.08 5.76 -18.05
N TYR A 94 33.07 4.85 -17.99
CA TYR A 94 32.97 3.53 -18.59
C TYR A 94 31.75 2.75 -18.04
N PHE A 95 31.58 2.70 -16.72
CA PHE A 95 30.44 2.03 -16.09
C PHE A 95 29.09 2.63 -16.49
N LEU A 96 28.98 3.95 -16.53
CA LEU A 96 27.76 4.63 -16.98
C LEU A 96 27.45 4.35 -18.45
N SER A 97 28.48 4.22 -19.29
CA SER A 97 28.30 3.84 -20.70
C SER A 97 27.82 2.40 -20.89
N GLU A 98 28.31 1.46 -20.09
CA GLU A 98 27.82 0.07 -20.10
C GLU A 98 26.36 0.00 -19.59
N ILE A 99 26.03 0.75 -18.54
CA ILE A 99 24.66 0.84 -18.02
C ILE A 99 23.71 1.46 -19.04
N SER A 100 24.17 2.48 -19.79
CA SER A 100 23.32 3.15 -20.78
C SER A 100 22.95 2.22 -21.95
N ILE A 101 23.86 1.35 -22.38
CA ILE A 101 23.59 0.31 -23.39
C ILE A 101 22.49 -0.64 -22.90
N LEU A 102 22.52 -1.05 -21.63
CA LEU A 102 21.49 -1.93 -21.05
C LEU A 102 20.13 -1.25 -20.85
N LEU A 103 20.13 0.08 -20.75
CA LEU A 103 18.93 0.91 -20.65
C LEU A 103 18.37 1.33 -22.01
N GLU A 104 19.11 1.09 -23.09
CA GLU A 104 18.68 1.48 -24.43
C GLU A 104 17.32 0.83 -24.76
N PRO A 105 16.34 1.64 -25.18
CA PRO A 105 15.00 1.13 -25.44
C PRO A 105 15.00 0.29 -26.72
N VAL A 106 14.76 -1.00 -26.57
CA VAL A 106 14.52 -1.88 -27.72
C VAL A 106 13.04 -1.83 -28.08
N ASP A 107 12.74 -1.59 -29.35
CA ASP A 107 11.39 -1.71 -29.89
C ASP A 107 11.05 -3.21 -29.98
N ALA A 108 10.29 -3.70 -28.99
CA ALA A 108 9.72 -5.03 -29.04
C ALA A 108 8.33 -4.96 -29.71
N ASP A 109 8.24 -5.45 -30.94
CA ASP A 109 6.98 -5.61 -31.66
C ASP A 109 6.18 -6.78 -31.08
N CYS A 110 5.47 -6.52 -29.98
CA CYS A 110 4.44 -7.42 -29.47
C CYS A 110 3.08 -6.73 -29.55
N GLU A 111 2.18 -7.27 -30.39
CA GLU A 111 0.73 -7.00 -30.34
C GLU A 111 0.32 -5.53 -30.51
N GLY A 112 0.87 -4.84 -31.53
CA GLY A 112 0.33 -3.56 -32.01
C GLY A 112 0.46 -2.35 -31.07
N ARG A 113 1.05 -2.51 -29.88
CA ARG A 113 1.42 -1.41 -28.97
C ARG A 113 2.93 -1.29 -28.90
N ARG A 114 3.49 -0.30 -29.60
CA ARG A 114 4.90 0.11 -29.45
C ARG A 114 5.16 0.56 -28.01
N ARG A 115 5.65 -0.34 -27.18
CA ARG A 115 6.12 -0.04 -25.82
C ARG A 115 7.62 -0.17 -25.80
N ARG A 116 8.30 0.99 -25.73
CA ARG A 116 9.73 1.07 -25.51
C ARG A 116 10.06 0.51 -24.13
N ARG A 117 10.91 -0.51 -24.08
CA ARG A 117 11.36 -1.14 -22.84
C ARG A 117 12.89 -1.22 -22.86
N PRO A 118 13.57 -1.01 -21.73
CA PRO A 118 15.01 -1.17 -21.67
C PRO A 118 15.38 -2.65 -21.88
N LEU A 119 16.55 -2.88 -22.48
CA LEU A 119 17.06 -4.23 -22.78
C LEU A 119 17.09 -5.15 -21.56
N ILE A 120 17.50 -4.62 -20.40
CA ILE A 120 17.55 -5.38 -19.14
C ILE A 120 16.18 -5.93 -18.72
N GLU A 121 15.09 -5.20 -18.97
CA GLU A 121 13.74 -5.70 -18.66
C GLU A 121 13.31 -6.80 -19.63
N ALA A 122 13.73 -6.72 -20.90
CA ALA A 122 13.48 -7.76 -21.89
C ALA A 122 14.19 -9.06 -21.50
N TRP A 123 15.48 -8.98 -21.15
CA TRP A 123 16.25 -10.13 -20.67
C TRP A 123 15.70 -10.71 -19.38
N ARG A 124 15.36 -9.87 -18.40
CA ARG A 124 14.74 -10.34 -17.16
C ARG A 124 13.46 -11.12 -17.44
N ARG A 125 12.58 -10.63 -18.31
CA ARG A 125 11.34 -11.33 -18.67
C ARG A 125 11.58 -12.63 -19.40
N PHE A 126 12.54 -12.63 -20.31
CA PHE A 126 12.96 -13.85 -21.00
C PHE A 126 13.41 -14.91 -19.98
N CYS A 127 14.31 -14.56 -19.06
CA CYS A 127 14.77 -15.48 -18.01
C CYS A 127 13.64 -15.94 -17.09
N VAL A 128 12.71 -15.06 -16.70
CA VAL A 128 11.54 -15.44 -15.87
C VAL A 128 10.62 -16.38 -16.63
N LYS A 129 10.37 -16.14 -17.92
CA LYS A 129 9.54 -16.99 -18.77
C LYS A 129 10.18 -18.36 -18.95
N GLU A 130 11.44 -18.43 -19.34
CA GLU A 130 12.18 -19.70 -19.50
C GLU A 130 12.22 -20.48 -18.19
N LYS A 131 12.54 -19.82 -17.08
CA LYS A 131 12.51 -20.46 -15.74
C LYS A 131 11.14 -21.04 -15.43
N ALA A 132 10.05 -20.32 -15.72
CA ALA A 132 8.70 -20.81 -15.49
C ALA A 132 8.39 -22.03 -16.38
N VAL A 133 8.81 -22.03 -17.65
CA VAL A 133 8.65 -23.17 -18.57
C VAL A 133 9.38 -24.41 -18.05
N TYR A 134 10.67 -24.28 -17.70
CA TYR A 134 11.42 -25.41 -17.13
C TYR A 134 10.84 -25.88 -15.79
N ALA A 135 10.40 -24.95 -14.94
CA ALA A 135 9.71 -25.31 -13.70
C ALA A 135 8.42 -26.08 -13.96
N THR A 136 7.64 -25.73 -14.99
CA THR A 136 6.44 -26.49 -15.39
C THR A 136 6.78 -27.86 -15.97
N LEU A 137 7.82 -27.95 -16.81
CA LEU A 137 8.28 -29.22 -17.40
C LEU A 137 8.78 -30.21 -16.34
N ASN A 138 9.34 -29.72 -15.22
CA ASN A 138 9.77 -30.57 -14.11
C ASN A 138 8.61 -31.30 -13.42
N PHE A 139 7.36 -30.86 -13.58
CA PHE A 139 6.18 -31.58 -13.07
C PHE A 139 5.72 -32.69 -14.01
N PHE A 140 6.28 -32.81 -15.21
CA PHE A 140 5.81 -33.75 -16.21
C PHE A 140 6.56 -35.08 -16.10
N GLU A 141 5.86 -36.17 -16.43
CA GLU A 141 6.44 -37.50 -16.48
C GLU A 141 7.08 -37.70 -17.85
N ALA A 142 8.41 -37.79 -17.89
CA ALA A 142 9.16 -38.03 -19.12
C ALA A 142 9.31 -39.53 -19.37
N SER A 143 8.90 -39.97 -20.57
CA SER A 143 9.30 -41.25 -21.17
C SER A 143 10.34 -40.99 -22.28
N ASP A 144 10.93 -42.04 -22.85
CA ASP A 144 12.02 -41.94 -23.84
C ASP A 144 11.73 -41.03 -25.05
N VAL A 145 10.45 -40.92 -25.45
CA VAL A 145 10.03 -40.16 -26.65
C VAL A 145 8.87 -39.20 -26.37
N THR A 146 8.13 -39.39 -25.28
CA THR A 146 6.90 -38.66 -24.98
C THR A 146 6.93 -38.09 -23.57
N ILE A 147 6.43 -36.87 -23.42
CA ILE A 147 6.24 -36.23 -22.12
C ILE A 147 4.74 -36.22 -21.81
N ARG A 148 4.37 -36.74 -20.64
CA ARG A 148 2.99 -36.80 -20.17
C ARG A 148 2.77 -35.80 -19.03
N ALA A 149 1.66 -35.09 -19.10
CA ALA A 149 1.23 -34.15 -18.06
C ALA A 149 -0.27 -34.29 -17.82
N ASP A 150 -0.65 -34.50 -16.56
CA ASP A 150 -2.04 -34.48 -16.14
C ASP A 150 -2.35 -33.09 -15.57
N CYS A 151 -3.32 -32.38 -16.15
CA CYS A 151 -3.65 -31.00 -15.77
C CYS A 151 -5.16 -30.75 -15.68
N TRP A 152 -5.53 -29.81 -14.81
CA TRP A 152 -6.91 -29.33 -14.69
C TRP A 152 -7.14 -28.16 -15.65
N PHE A 153 -8.24 -28.21 -16.40
CA PHE A 153 -8.68 -27.10 -17.24
C PHE A 153 -10.21 -26.96 -17.21
N PRO A 154 -10.75 -25.74 -17.46
CA PRO A 154 -12.19 -25.56 -17.57
C PRO A 154 -12.74 -26.28 -18.80
N ALA A 155 -13.78 -27.10 -18.63
CA ALA A 155 -14.41 -27.84 -19.74
C ALA A 155 -14.85 -26.94 -20.92
N GLN A 156 -15.20 -25.68 -20.65
CA GLN A 156 -15.61 -24.71 -21.67
C GLN A 156 -14.46 -24.25 -22.59
N ASP A 157 -13.20 -24.37 -22.15
CA ASP A 157 -12.03 -23.95 -22.94
C ASP A 157 -11.36 -25.11 -23.68
N GLU A 158 -11.90 -26.34 -23.58
CA GLU A 158 -11.38 -27.54 -24.25
C GLU A 158 -11.20 -27.34 -25.77
N ALA A 159 -12.22 -26.78 -26.44
CA ALA A 159 -12.18 -26.55 -27.87
C ALA A 159 -11.05 -25.57 -28.27
N LYS A 160 -10.85 -24.50 -27.48
CA LYS A 160 -9.78 -23.53 -27.71
C LYS A 160 -8.41 -24.16 -27.53
N LEU A 161 -8.24 -24.97 -26.48
CA LEU A 161 -6.98 -25.68 -26.22
C LEU A 161 -6.63 -26.64 -27.37
N ARG A 162 -7.60 -27.40 -27.88
CA ARG A 162 -7.36 -28.29 -29.03
C ARG A 162 -6.92 -27.53 -30.28
N VAL A 163 -7.54 -26.38 -30.57
CA VAL A 163 -7.15 -25.55 -31.73
C VAL A 163 -5.73 -25.02 -31.56
N VAL A 164 -5.39 -24.48 -30.38
CA VAL A 164 -4.03 -23.97 -30.12
C VAL A 164 -2.99 -25.08 -30.21
N LEU A 165 -3.26 -26.26 -29.65
CA LEU A 165 -2.35 -27.41 -29.75
C LEU A 165 -2.17 -27.87 -31.19
N ALA A 166 -3.24 -27.94 -31.99
CA ALA A 166 -3.16 -28.28 -33.40
C ALA A 166 -2.35 -27.27 -34.22
N GLU A 167 -2.54 -25.96 -33.97
CA GLU A 167 -1.78 -24.90 -34.64
C GLU A 167 -0.28 -24.97 -34.31
N GLN A 168 0.07 -25.19 -33.04
CA GLN A 168 1.46 -25.30 -32.62
C GLN A 168 2.11 -26.62 -33.08
N SER A 169 1.35 -27.71 -33.10
CA SER A 169 1.77 -28.99 -33.67
C SER A 169 2.00 -28.91 -35.18
N ALA A 170 1.32 -28.01 -35.89
CA ALA A 170 1.54 -27.80 -37.32
C ALA A 170 2.80 -26.96 -37.60
N ARG A 171 3.14 -26.04 -36.68
CA ARG A 171 4.32 -25.16 -36.80
C ARG A 171 5.61 -25.79 -36.29
N SER A 172 5.52 -26.73 -35.36
CA SER A 172 6.67 -27.37 -34.72
C SER A 172 6.77 -28.85 -35.11
N HIS A 173 7.96 -29.45 -34.97
CA HIS A 173 8.16 -30.88 -35.19
C HIS A 173 7.64 -31.77 -34.04
N ALA A 174 6.99 -31.18 -33.03
CA ALA A 174 6.47 -31.88 -31.88
C ALA A 174 4.94 -31.99 -31.96
N SER A 175 4.41 -33.21 -31.91
CA SER A 175 2.98 -33.46 -31.84
C SER A 175 2.50 -33.43 -30.39
N ALA A 176 1.56 -32.53 -30.08
CA ALA A 176 0.90 -32.48 -28.78
C ALA A 176 -0.59 -32.82 -28.95
N PHE A 177 -1.11 -33.70 -28.09
CA PHE A 177 -2.51 -34.12 -28.12
C PHE A 177 -3.12 -34.00 -26.71
N LEU A 178 -4.41 -33.65 -26.65
CA LEU A 178 -5.15 -33.56 -25.40
C LEU A 178 -5.98 -34.83 -25.21
N LEU A 179 -5.61 -35.66 -24.23
CA LEU A 179 -6.40 -36.83 -23.82
C LEU A 179 -7.31 -36.45 -22.66
N LEU A 180 -8.59 -36.83 -22.77
CA LEU A 180 -9.52 -36.77 -21.66
C LEU A 180 -9.46 -38.10 -20.92
N HIS A 181 -9.02 -38.09 -19.66
CA HIS A 181 -9.19 -39.27 -18.82
C HIS A 181 -10.65 -39.39 -18.38
N PRO A 182 -11.25 -40.59 -18.43
CA PRO A 182 -12.54 -40.82 -17.80
C PRO A 182 -12.41 -40.55 -16.29
N PRO A 183 -13.48 -40.09 -15.61
CA PRO A 183 -13.42 -39.74 -14.20
C PRO A 183 -13.18 -41.01 -13.35
N THR A 184 -11.91 -41.35 -13.13
CA THR A 184 -11.49 -42.36 -12.15
C THR A 184 -11.51 -41.75 -10.74
N SER A 185 -11.60 -42.62 -9.73
CA SER A 185 -11.85 -42.31 -8.31
C SER A 185 -10.71 -41.59 -7.56
N SER A 186 -10.13 -40.53 -8.14
CA SER A 186 -9.12 -39.67 -7.49
C SER A 186 -9.27 -38.19 -7.90
N PRO A 187 -8.45 -37.30 -7.32
CA PRO A 187 -8.82 -36.24 -6.38
C PRO A 187 -9.90 -35.25 -6.87
N SER A 188 -10.60 -34.63 -5.91
CA SER A 188 -11.59 -33.59 -6.19
C SER A 188 -10.98 -32.47 -7.05
N PRO A 189 -11.59 -32.10 -8.17
CA PRO A 189 -11.08 -31.02 -9.02
C PRO A 189 -11.04 -29.69 -8.28
N PRO A 190 -10.11 -28.78 -8.66
CA PRO A 190 -10.04 -27.44 -8.09
C PRO A 190 -11.27 -26.60 -8.48
N THR A 191 -11.56 -25.60 -7.66
CA THR A 191 -12.61 -24.62 -7.93
C THR A 191 -12.06 -23.43 -8.70
N PHE A 192 -12.85 -22.96 -9.67
CA PHE A 192 -12.49 -21.84 -10.50
C PHE A 192 -13.73 -21.00 -10.80
N PHE A 193 -13.67 -19.71 -10.49
CA PHE A 193 -14.74 -18.76 -10.75
C PHE A 193 -14.31 -17.76 -11.82
N ARG A 194 -15.16 -17.59 -12.84
CA ARG A 194 -15.00 -16.51 -13.83
C ARG A 194 -15.75 -15.29 -13.35
N LEU A 195 -15.01 -14.34 -12.75
CA LEU A 195 -15.58 -13.19 -12.07
C LEU A 195 -15.40 -11.92 -12.90
N PRO A 196 -16.39 -11.02 -12.94
CA PRO A 196 -16.16 -9.67 -13.43
C PRO A 196 -15.25 -8.91 -12.43
N PRO A 197 -14.49 -7.90 -12.87
CA PRO A 197 -13.59 -7.11 -12.01
C PRO A 197 -14.28 -6.41 -10.82
N PHE A 198 -15.60 -6.31 -10.86
CA PHE A 198 -16.43 -5.80 -9.78
C PHE A 198 -16.53 -6.77 -8.60
N LEU A 199 -16.62 -8.08 -8.88
CA LEU A 199 -16.84 -9.12 -7.86
C LEU A 199 -15.54 -9.68 -7.26
N GLU A 200 -14.40 -9.38 -7.88
CA GLU A 200 -13.06 -9.77 -7.46
C GLU A 200 -12.75 -9.47 -5.97
N PRO A 201 -12.96 -8.24 -5.43
CA PRO A 201 -12.67 -7.98 -4.02
C PRO A 201 -13.60 -8.76 -3.08
N PHE A 202 -14.85 -9.01 -3.48
CA PHE A 202 -15.79 -9.82 -2.69
C PHE A 202 -15.42 -11.30 -2.70
N GLN A 203 -14.89 -11.79 -3.83
CA GLN A 203 -14.35 -13.14 -3.90
C GLN A 203 -13.14 -13.29 -2.99
N GLN A 204 -12.17 -12.36 -3.06
CA GLN A 204 -11.00 -12.38 -2.19
C GLN A 204 -11.42 -12.38 -0.71
N LEU A 205 -12.43 -11.58 -0.34
CA LEU A 205 -12.99 -11.57 1.02
C LEU A 205 -13.52 -12.95 1.42
N VAL A 206 -14.29 -13.62 0.56
CA VAL A 206 -14.80 -14.98 0.83
C VAL A 206 -13.67 -16.00 0.91
N ASP A 207 -12.73 -15.95 -0.03
CA ASP A 207 -11.63 -16.90 -0.13
C ASP A 207 -10.69 -16.82 1.08
N THR A 208 -10.62 -15.68 1.77
CA THR A 208 -9.87 -15.57 3.05
C THR A 208 -10.44 -16.45 4.16
N TYR A 209 -11.75 -16.70 4.15
CA TYR A 209 -12.37 -17.64 5.10
C TYR A 209 -12.19 -19.08 4.64
N GLY A 210 -12.35 -19.31 3.35
CA GLY A 210 -12.11 -20.61 2.74
C GLY A 210 -12.64 -20.68 1.32
N VAL A 211 -11.94 -21.42 0.48
CA VAL A 211 -12.35 -21.65 -0.91
C VAL A 211 -13.51 -22.66 -0.93
N PRO A 212 -14.65 -22.35 -1.59
CA PRO A 212 -15.77 -23.27 -1.71
C PRO A 212 -15.37 -24.61 -2.38
N ARG A 213 -16.11 -25.68 -2.08
CA ARG A 213 -15.89 -27.00 -2.69
C ARG A 213 -16.32 -27.00 -4.16
N TYR A 214 -15.84 -28.01 -4.89
CA TYR A 214 -16.20 -28.18 -6.29
C TYR A 214 -17.71 -28.30 -6.49
N LYS A 215 -18.24 -27.44 -7.36
CA LYS A 215 -19.67 -27.28 -7.66
C LYS A 215 -20.53 -26.82 -6.46
N GLU A 216 -19.92 -26.26 -5.43
CA GLU A 216 -20.65 -25.56 -4.36
C GLU A 216 -21.11 -24.18 -4.84
N ALA A 217 -22.20 -23.68 -4.26
CA ALA A 217 -22.69 -22.33 -4.54
C ALA A 217 -21.67 -21.29 -4.06
N ASN A 218 -21.37 -20.29 -4.89
CA ASN A 218 -20.42 -19.25 -4.53
C ASN A 218 -21.09 -18.19 -3.62
N PRO A 219 -20.69 -18.05 -2.34
CA PRO A 219 -21.29 -17.07 -1.44
C PRO A 219 -20.88 -15.63 -1.77
N ALA A 220 -19.85 -15.40 -2.59
CA ALA A 220 -19.39 -14.05 -2.96
C ALA A 220 -20.47 -13.21 -3.67
N VAL A 221 -21.41 -13.88 -4.37
CA VAL A 221 -22.55 -13.22 -5.02
C VAL A 221 -23.53 -12.64 -3.99
N PHE A 222 -23.71 -13.31 -2.84
CA PHE A 222 -24.52 -12.79 -1.75
C PHE A 222 -23.75 -11.75 -0.94
N ALA A 223 -22.45 -12.01 -0.70
CA ALA A 223 -21.58 -11.11 0.05
C ALA A 223 -21.51 -9.72 -0.60
N CYS A 224 -21.56 -9.60 -1.93
CA CYS A 224 -21.46 -8.30 -2.59
C CYS A 224 -22.59 -7.31 -2.24
N VAL A 225 -23.74 -7.80 -1.79
CA VAL A 225 -24.87 -6.97 -1.33
C VAL A 225 -24.94 -6.95 0.20
N PHE A 226 -24.96 -8.12 0.84
CA PHE A 226 -25.19 -8.20 2.29
C PHE A 226 -24.03 -7.62 3.10
N PHE A 227 -22.78 -7.80 2.67
CA PHE A 227 -21.64 -7.28 3.41
C PHE A 227 -21.63 -5.74 3.44
N PRO A 228 -21.73 -5.03 2.30
CA PRO A 228 -21.85 -3.58 2.32
C PRO A 228 -23.11 -3.07 3.03
N PHE A 229 -24.23 -3.77 2.91
CA PHE A 229 -25.47 -3.40 3.59
C PHE A 229 -25.34 -3.46 5.11
N LEU A 230 -24.83 -4.58 5.66
CA LEU A 230 -24.61 -4.74 7.09
C LEU A 230 -23.60 -3.72 7.63
N PHE A 231 -22.53 -3.45 6.87
CA PHE A 231 -21.62 -2.36 7.19
C PHE A 231 -22.34 -1.01 7.26
N GLY A 232 -23.21 -0.71 6.29
CA GLY A 232 -24.00 0.51 6.26
C GLY A 232 -24.88 0.67 7.50
N VAL A 233 -25.56 -0.40 7.94
CA VAL A 233 -26.38 -0.39 9.16
C VAL A 233 -25.54 -0.09 10.41
N MET A 234 -24.29 -0.58 10.48
CA MET A 234 -23.38 -0.37 11.61
C MET A 234 -22.66 0.99 11.58
N TYR A 235 -22.32 1.49 10.39
CA TYR A 235 -21.53 2.70 10.17
C TYR A 235 -22.38 3.90 9.70
N GLY A 236 -23.71 3.78 9.75
CA GLY A 236 -24.67 4.66 9.10
C GLY A 236 -24.58 6.13 9.52
N ASP A 237 -23.85 6.92 8.73
CA ASP A 237 -23.72 8.37 8.82
C ASP A 237 -23.57 8.90 7.39
N VAL A 238 -24.36 9.91 7.03
CA VAL A 238 -24.33 10.51 5.68
C VAL A 238 -22.98 11.17 5.38
N GLY A 239 -22.41 11.89 6.34
CA GLY A 239 -21.14 12.60 6.17
C GLY A 239 -19.96 11.65 6.01
N HIS A 240 -19.84 10.67 6.91
CA HIS A 240 -18.77 9.68 6.83
C HIS A 240 -18.93 8.73 5.63
N GLY A 241 -20.17 8.30 5.33
CA GLY A 241 -20.45 7.51 4.14
C GLY A 241 -20.09 8.27 2.85
N PHE A 242 -20.41 9.56 2.77
CA PHE A 242 -20.08 10.38 1.61
C PHE A 242 -18.56 10.55 1.44
N LEU A 243 -17.83 10.69 2.54
CA LEU A 243 -16.36 10.71 2.51
C LEU A 243 -15.78 9.41 1.94
N LEU A 244 -16.34 8.25 2.30
CA LEU A 244 -15.94 6.95 1.74
C LEU A 244 -16.22 6.88 0.23
N VAL A 245 -17.35 7.43 -0.24
CA VAL A 245 -17.65 7.54 -1.67
C VAL A 245 -16.64 8.43 -2.39
N LEU A 246 -16.25 9.56 -1.80
CA LEU A 246 -15.21 10.44 -2.36
C LEU A 246 -13.85 9.75 -2.43
N ILE A 247 -13.46 9.00 -1.39
CA ILE A 247 -12.23 8.20 -1.40
C ILE A 247 -12.29 7.15 -2.53
N ALA A 248 -13.40 6.44 -2.67
CA ALA A 248 -13.58 5.47 -3.75
C ALA A 248 -13.45 6.15 -5.12
N ALA A 249 -14.11 7.29 -5.34
CA ALA A 249 -14.02 8.06 -6.57
C ALA A 249 -12.58 8.52 -6.88
N ALA A 250 -11.83 8.94 -5.86
CA ALA A 250 -10.42 9.28 -6.00
C ALA A 250 -9.58 8.06 -6.46
N LEU A 251 -9.85 6.86 -5.92
CA LEU A 251 -9.17 5.63 -6.34
C LEU A 251 -9.49 5.24 -7.78
N PHE A 252 -10.75 5.39 -8.22
CA PHE A 252 -11.12 5.21 -9.62
C PHE A 252 -10.37 6.19 -10.54
N TYR A 253 -10.25 7.45 -10.12
CA TYR A 253 -9.51 8.46 -10.87
C TYR A 253 -8.01 8.16 -10.96
N VAL A 254 -7.37 7.73 -9.87
CA VAL A 254 -5.96 7.32 -9.83
C VAL A 254 -5.69 6.16 -10.78
N LYS A 255 -6.57 5.15 -10.79
CA LYS A 255 -6.46 4.00 -11.70
C LYS A 255 -6.65 4.42 -13.17
N ALA A 256 -7.63 5.26 -13.47
CA ALA A 256 -7.90 5.74 -14.83
C ALA A 256 -6.71 6.52 -15.42
N ASN A 257 -6.03 7.32 -14.60
CA ASN A 257 -4.90 8.15 -15.05
C ASN A 257 -3.54 7.43 -15.01
N ASN A 258 -3.51 6.10 -14.83
CA ASN A 258 -2.30 5.27 -14.70
C ASN A 258 -1.25 5.80 -13.70
N ARG A 259 -1.65 6.64 -12.74
CA ARG A 259 -0.76 7.19 -11.70
C ARG A 259 -0.34 6.14 -10.67
N VAL A 260 -0.90 4.94 -10.76
CA VAL A 260 -0.57 3.74 -9.99
C VAL A 260 0.93 3.44 -9.99
N LEU A 261 1.64 3.70 -11.10
CA LEU A 261 3.09 3.49 -11.19
C LEU A 261 3.92 4.38 -10.27
N ARG A 262 3.35 5.50 -9.78
CA ARG A 262 4.08 6.52 -9.01
C ARG A 262 3.92 6.38 -7.50
N MET A 263 2.89 5.65 -7.04
CA MET A 263 2.65 5.38 -5.62
C MET A 263 2.73 3.88 -5.40
N LYS A 264 3.95 3.36 -5.27
CA LYS A 264 4.17 1.97 -4.86
C LYS A 264 4.04 1.89 -3.35
N GLY A 265 3.07 1.12 -2.87
CA GLY A 265 2.90 0.83 -1.46
C GLY A 265 1.85 -0.26 -1.29
N GLU A 266 2.15 -1.27 -0.46
CA GLU A 266 1.27 -2.43 -0.26
C GLU A 266 -0.15 -2.03 0.15
N LEU A 267 -0.28 -1.01 1.00
CA LEU A 267 -1.57 -0.46 1.43
C LEU A 267 -2.37 0.16 0.27
N ILE A 268 -1.70 0.86 -0.64
CA ILE A 268 -2.35 1.52 -1.78
C ILE A 268 -2.80 0.47 -2.79
N ASP A 269 -1.99 -0.57 -3.02
CA ASP A 269 -2.32 -1.67 -3.91
C ASP A 269 -3.56 -2.43 -3.40
N MET A 270 -3.62 -2.75 -2.11
CA MET A 270 -4.81 -3.35 -1.48
C MET A 270 -6.05 -2.47 -1.64
N LEU A 271 -5.92 -1.16 -1.42
CA LEU A 271 -7.03 -0.21 -1.53
C LEU A 271 -7.51 -0.05 -2.99
N LEU A 272 -6.60 -0.10 -3.96
CA LEU A 272 -6.92 -0.03 -5.39
C LEU A 272 -7.63 -1.29 -5.89
N GLU A 273 -7.25 -2.47 -5.40
CA GLU A 273 -7.96 -3.73 -5.65
C GLU A 273 -9.38 -3.68 -5.06
N GLY A 274 -9.51 -3.21 -3.81
CA GLY A 274 -10.77 -3.07 -3.07
C GLY A 274 -11.71 -1.92 -3.48
N ARG A 275 -11.38 -1.14 -4.51
CA ARG A 275 -12.12 0.10 -4.87
C ARG A 275 -13.64 -0.05 -5.04
N HIS A 276 -14.11 -1.16 -5.63
CA HIS A 276 -15.55 -1.39 -5.83
C HIS A 276 -16.26 -1.71 -4.50
N MET A 277 -15.57 -2.40 -3.59
CA MET A 277 -16.07 -2.70 -2.26
C MET A 277 -16.22 -1.40 -1.45
N ILE A 278 -15.20 -0.54 -1.44
CA ILE A 278 -15.25 0.76 -0.73
C ILE A 278 -16.37 1.65 -1.25
N LEU A 279 -16.58 1.68 -2.57
CA LEU A 279 -17.69 2.42 -3.18
C LEU A 279 -19.04 1.96 -2.63
N LEU A 280 -19.28 0.64 -2.59
CA LEU A 280 -20.53 0.08 -2.08
C LEU A 280 -20.67 0.31 -0.56
N LEU A 281 -19.61 0.17 0.21
CA LEU A 281 -19.60 0.48 1.65
C LEU A 281 -20.03 1.93 1.90
N GLY A 282 -19.50 2.89 1.14
CA GLY A 282 -19.90 4.29 1.23
C GLY A 282 -21.35 4.54 0.79
N LEU A 283 -21.82 3.92 -0.29
CA LEU A 283 -23.19 4.06 -0.76
C LEU A 283 -24.23 3.50 0.24
N PHE A 284 -23.97 2.33 0.82
CA PHE A 284 -24.87 1.78 1.84
C PHE A 284 -24.77 2.51 3.18
N ALA A 285 -23.60 3.02 3.56
CA ALA A 285 -23.45 3.87 4.75
C ALA A 285 -24.20 5.21 4.61
N THR A 286 -24.13 5.85 3.44
CA THR A 286 -24.92 7.07 3.16
C THR A 286 -26.42 6.78 3.18
N TYR A 287 -26.86 5.69 2.55
CA TYR A 287 -28.26 5.26 2.59
C TYR A 287 -28.77 5.01 4.01
N ALA A 288 -28.01 4.26 4.83
CA ALA A 288 -28.35 4.02 6.23
C ALA A 288 -28.32 5.31 7.06
N GLY A 289 -27.36 6.20 6.80
CA GLY A 289 -27.30 7.53 7.43
C GLY A 289 -28.53 8.38 7.13
N VAL A 290 -29.07 8.32 5.91
CA VAL A 290 -30.33 8.99 5.55
C VAL A 290 -31.52 8.38 6.32
N ILE A 291 -31.56 7.06 6.49
CA ILE A 291 -32.59 6.40 7.30
C ILE A 291 -32.46 6.80 8.78
N TYR A 292 -31.25 6.87 9.31
CA TYR A 292 -31.01 7.32 10.69
C TYR A 292 -31.22 8.82 10.89
N ASN A 293 -31.33 9.58 9.79
CA ASN A 293 -31.31 11.04 9.76
C ASN A 293 -30.13 11.59 10.59
N ASP A 294 -28.94 11.08 10.27
CA ASP A 294 -27.70 11.42 10.97
C ASP A 294 -26.62 11.87 9.99
N VAL A 295 -26.25 13.15 10.06
CA VAL A 295 -25.23 13.78 9.24
C VAL A 295 -24.19 14.39 10.17
N LEU A 296 -23.06 13.71 10.38
CA LEU A 296 -22.01 14.15 11.31
C LEU A 296 -22.56 14.47 12.72
N SER A 297 -23.44 13.60 13.24
CA SER A 297 -24.16 13.78 14.51
C SER A 297 -25.26 14.85 14.51
N LEU A 298 -25.61 15.43 13.36
CA LEU A 298 -26.67 16.43 13.23
C LEU A 298 -27.88 15.85 12.47
N GLY A 299 -29.09 16.16 12.94
CA GLY A 299 -30.32 15.84 12.23
C GLY A 299 -30.67 16.90 11.19
N ILE A 300 -31.16 16.50 10.01
CA ILE A 300 -31.63 17.43 8.97
C ILE A 300 -33.14 17.39 8.91
N ASP A 301 -33.77 18.57 8.98
CA ASP A 301 -35.20 18.72 8.71
C ASP A 301 -35.48 18.86 7.21
N LEU A 302 -35.87 17.76 6.56
CA LEU A 302 -36.16 17.70 5.12
C LEU A 302 -37.65 17.90 4.80
N PHE A 303 -38.55 17.43 5.69
CA PHE A 303 -40.00 17.37 5.42
C PHE A 303 -40.85 18.11 6.46
N GLY A 304 -40.22 18.85 7.38
CA GLY A 304 -40.87 19.41 8.57
C GLY A 304 -41.09 18.33 9.63
N THR A 305 -40.82 18.66 10.89
CA THR A 305 -41.07 17.75 12.01
C THR A 305 -42.56 17.43 12.14
N ARG A 306 -42.89 16.15 12.41
CA ARG A 306 -44.27 15.65 12.61
C ARG A 306 -44.66 15.58 14.08
N TRP A 307 -43.88 16.25 14.92
CA TRP A 307 -44.16 16.49 16.32
C TRP A 307 -44.60 17.94 16.51
N GLN A 308 -45.68 18.12 17.26
CA GLN A 308 -46.20 19.43 17.63
C GLN A 308 -46.11 19.61 19.14
N VAL A 309 -45.91 20.86 19.57
CA VAL A 309 -45.99 21.22 20.98
C VAL A 309 -47.46 21.08 21.42
N SER A 310 -47.70 20.30 22.48
CA SER A 310 -49.02 20.29 23.13
C SER A 310 -49.30 21.70 23.63
N SER A 311 -50.42 22.30 23.21
CA SER A 311 -50.82 23.67 23.59
C SER A 311 -50.61 23.89 25.10
N PRO A 312 -50.03 25.02 25.53
CA PRO A 312 -49.96 25.31 26.95
C PRO A 312 -51.38 25.34 27.49
N THR A 313 -51.68 24.46 28.44
CA THR A 313 -52.86 24.62 29.29
C THR A 313 -52.66 25.94 30.01
N PHE A 314 -53.36 26.99 29.58
CA PHE A 314 -53.38 28.26 30.30
C PHE A 314 -53.97 27.97 31.69
N GLU A 315 -53.14 27.89 32.72
CA GLU A 315 -53.60 28.27 34.05
C GLU A 315 -53.79 29.78 34.03
N GLU A 316 -55.00 30.22 34.37
CA GLU A 316 -55.40 31.63 34.40
C GLU A 316 -54.42 32.46 35.24
N GLY A 317 -53.61 33.32 34.62
CA GLY A 317 -52.91 34.33 35.42
C GLY A 317 -51.71 35.07 34.85
N GLU A 318 -51.01 34.61 33.81
CA GLU A 318 -49.84 35.34 33.29
C GLU A 318 -49.87 35.49 31.77
N VAL A 319 -49.87 36.76 31.33
CA VAL A 319 -49.85 37.16 29.93
C VAL A 319 -48.44 36.92 29.38
N ALA A 320 -48.24 35.78 28.72
CA ALA A 320 -47.14 35.58 27.80
C ALA A 320 -47.64 35.71 26.35
N PHE A 321 -47.01 36.59 25.58
CA PHE A 321 -47.36 36.88 24.19
C PHE A 321 -47.39 35.60 23.33
N PRO A 322 -48.41 35.39 22.47
CA PRO A 322 -48.38 34.31 21.52
C PRO A 322 -47.34 34.70 20.45
N ALA A 323 -46.16 34.11 20.49
CA ALA A 323 -45.33 34.04 19.30
C ALA A 323 -46.06 33.08 18.36
N ALA A 324 -46.90 33.68 17.51
CA ALA A 324 -47.62 33.04 16.43
C ALA A 324 -46.72 32.01 15.74
N SER A 325 -47.25 30.80 15.65
CA SER A 325 -46.93 29.83 14.61
C SER A 325 -46.74 30.57 13.28
N SER A 326 -45.48 30.70 12.87
CA SER A 326 -45.15 31.09 11.51
C SER A 326 -44.73 29.83 10.78
N ALA A 327 -45.43 29.52 9.68
CA ALA A 327 -45.15 28.40 8.78
C ALA A 327 -43.84 28.56 7.99
N SER A 328 -42.87 29.34 8.50
CA SER A 328 -41.70 29.80 7.73
C SER A 328 -40.39 29.77 8.51
N ARG A 329 -40.31 29.11 9.67
CA ARG A 329 -39.03 28.87 10.36
C ARG A 329 -39.02 27.42 10.88
N PRO A 330 -38.08 26.56 10.41
CA PRO A 330 -37.88 25.28 11.06
C PRO A 330 -37.46 25.59 12.50
N ALA A 331 -38.20 25.07 13.47
CA ALA A 331 -37.81 25.16 14.86
C ALA A 331 -36.46 24.45 14.98
N THR A 332 -35.38 25.20 15.16
CA THR A 332 -34.14 24.63 15.69
C THR A 332 -34.47 24.11 17.08
N PHE A 333 -34.60 22.78 17.19
CA PHE A 333 -34.97 22.06 18.42
C PHE A 333 -33.86 22.21 19.47
N HIS A 334 -33.86 23.35 20.16
CA HIS A 334 -33.35 23.45 21.51
C HIS A 334 -34.57 23.44 22.43
N GLU A 335 -34.65 22.39 23.24
CA GLU A 335 -35.65 22.20 24.28
C GLU A 335 -35.86 23.51 25.06
N ARG A 336 -37.07 24.09 24.99
CA ARG A 336 -37.56 24.95 26.07
C ARG A 336 -38.09 23.99 27.12
N GLU A 337 -37.42 23.93 28.27
CA GLU A 337 -37.79 23.09 29.41
C GLU A 337 -39.30 23.15 29.67
N GLY A 338 -40.01 22.01 29.54
CA GLY A 338 -41.41 21.85 29.97
C GLY A 338 -42.47 21.59 28.88
N GLU A 339 -42.14 21.71 27.59
CA GLU A 339 -43.12 21.49 26.52
C GLU A 339 -43.20 20.00 26.12
N LYS A 340 -44.34 19.33 26.39
CA LYS A 340 -44.58 17.98 25.89
C LYS A 340 -44.84 18.02 24.38
N LEU A 341 -44.18 17.15 23.63
CA LEU A 341 -44.41 16.98 22.20
C LEU A 341 -45.41 15.85 21.97
N GLU A 342 -46.44 16.12 21.18
CA GLU A 342 -47.43 15.14 20.74
C GLU A 342 -47.26 14.88 19.24
N PRO A 343 -47.52 13.65 18.76
CA PRO A 343 -47.50 13.36 17.33
C PRO A 343 -48.63 14.13 16.64
N MET A 344 -48.35 14.72 15.47
CA MET A 344 -49.38 15.38 14.67
C MET A 344 -50.43 14.38 14.19
N ALA A 345 -51.71 14.79 14.20
CA ALA A 345 -52.82 13.96 13.74
C ALA A 345 -52.79 13.71 12.22
N GLU A 346 -52.21 14.63 11.44
CA GLU A 346 -52.06 14.51 9.99
C GLU A 346 -50.58 14.44 9.60
N GLY A 347 -50.20 13.48 8.75
CA GLY A 347 -48.84 13.36 8.21
C GLY A 347 -47.82 12.64 9.11
N PHE A 348 -48.26 11.94 10.14
CA PHE A 348 -47.45 10.99 10.92
C PHE A 348 -47.56 9.57 10.32
N PRO A 349 -46.47 8.78 10.23
CA PRO A 349 -45.09 9.06 10.65
C PRO A 349 -44.26 9.86 9.63
N TYR A 350 -43.07 10.30 10.04
CA TYR A 350 -42.10 10.98 9.15
C TYR A 350 -41.80 10.12 7.91
N PRO A 351 -41.81 10.71 6.70
CA PRO A 351 -41.89 9.92 5.46
C PRO A 351 -40.61 9.13 5.13
N VAL A 352 -39.43 9.60 5.54
CA VAL A 352 -38.15 8.91 5.29
C VAL A 352 -37.24 9.02 6.51
N GLY A 353 -36.94 7.89 7.15
CA GLY A 353 -36.03 7.83 8.29
C GLY A 353 -36.63 8.38 9.60
N PHE A 354 -35.76 8.79 10.51
CA PHE A 354 -36.17 9.35 11.81
C PHE A 354 -36.53 10.84 11.72
N ASP A 355 -37.57 11.21 12.46
CA ASP A 355 -37.96 12.60 12.61
C ASP A 355 -36.83 13.41 13.28
N PRO A 356 -36.45 14.57 12.73
CA PRO A 356 -35.44 15.46 13.32
C PRO A 356 -35.73 15.85 14.77
N ALA A 357 -37.00 15.85 15.20
CA ALA A 357 -37.40 16.18 16.57
C ALA A 357 -36.78 15.25 17.64
N TRP A 358 -36.33 14.04 17.25
CA TRP A 358 -35.67 13.12 18.16
C TRP A 358 -34.22 13.48 18.46
N LYS A 359 -33.56 14.25 17.59
CA LYS A 359 -32.15 14.64 17.76
C LYS A 359 -32.07 15.76 18.80
N GLY A 360 -31.41 15.49 19.93
CA GLY A 360 -31.30 16.42 21.06
C GLY A 360 -32.39 16.27 22.12
N ALA A 361 -33.30 15.30 21.99
CA ALA A 361 -34.30 14.99 23.02
C ALA A 361 -33.65 14.25 24.20
N VAL A 362 -34.08 14.51 25.44
CA VAL A 362 -33.55 13.84 26.65
C VAL A 362 -33.72 12.31 26.58
N ASN A 363 -34.78 11.85 25.93
CA ASN A 363 -35.09 10.43 25.73
C ASN A 363 -34.65 9.87 24.36
N GLU A 364 -33.81 10.59 23.61
CA GLU A 364 -33.26 10.16 22.32
C GLU A 364 -32.66 8.74 22.41
N LEU A 365 -31.75 8.54 23.36
CA LEU A 365 -31.04 7.28 23.54
C LEU A 365 -31.98 6.11 23.85
N LEU A 366 -33.05 6.36 24.61
CA LEU A 366 -34.02 5.32 24.96
C LEU A 366 -34.77 4.84 23.71
N MET A 367 -35.19 5.77 22.84
CA MET A 367 -35.89 5.47 21.60
C MET A 367 -34.96 4.75 20.61
N PHE A 368 -33.78 5.34 20.31
CA PHE A 368 -32.85 4.78 19.34
C PHE A 368 -32.30 3.41 19.75
N ASN A 369 -32.02 3.17 21.04
CA ASN A 369 -31.57 1.86 21.50
C ASN A 369 -32.66 0.80 21.34
N SER A 370 -33.91 1.13 21.70
CA SER A 370 -35.06 0.22 21.52
C SER A 370 -35.27 -0.14 20.05
N PHE A 371 -35.18 0.85 19.15
CA PHE A 371 -35.26 0.61 17.71
C PHE A 371 -34.09 -0.25 17.22
N LYS A 372 -32.84 0.14 17.51
CA LYS A 372 -31.64 -0.55 17.00
C LYS A 372 -31.59 -2.01 17.47
N MET A 373 -31.97 -2.31 18.72
CA MET A 373 -32.03 -3.69 19.21
C MET A 373 -33.09 -4.52 18.49
N LYS A 374 -34.27 -3.96 18.23
CA LYS A 374 -35.32 -4.68 17.49
C LYS A 374 -34.95 -4.87 16.03
N PHE A 375 -34.39 -3.83 15.40
CA PHE A 375 -33.96 -3.87 14.01
C PHE A 375 -32.77 -4.81 13.79
N SER A 376 -31.85 -4.96 14.75
CA SER A 376 -30.71 -5.89 14.59
C SER A 376 -31.10 -7.37 14.63
N VAL A 377 -32.29 -7.70 15.14
CA VAL A 377 -32.80 -9.08 15.21
C VAL A 377 -33.57 -9.45 13.94
N ILE A 378 -34.20 -8.46 13.30
CA ILE A 378 -34.92 -8.60 12.03
C ILE A 378 -33.91 -8.62 10.90
#